data_AF-A0A523W720-F1
#
_entry.id   AF-A0A523W720-F1
#
_cell.length_a   1.000
_cell.length_b   1.000
_cell.length_c   1.000
_cell.angle_alpha   90.00
_cell.angle_beta   90.00
_cell.angle_gamma   90.00
#
_symmetry.space_group_name_H-M   'P 1'
#
loop_
_entity.id
_entity.type
_entity.pdbx_description
1 polymer ?
#
loop_
_entity_poly.entity_id
_entity_poly.type
_entity_poly.pdbx_seq_one_letter_code
_entity_poly.pdbx_strand_id
1 'polypeptide(L)'
;MPKTNKKIKPAELHKDRNTQAFLSKFLSGEINELEPVYDPEQGYRYPIVESIIGDAASVNDFLNGLHKAGMLKRRLYDKIIYCPECGSANISVHYCCPYCKSFNIHKSSLIEHVKCGYMDVEENFRKEDRLMCPKCHEELKKLDVDYRRAGIWCTCKDCSKSFDIPDTAHFCRDCQSNSAFEDAVIKDVYTYSLEEEVREKAAADWVIITPISKLLQENGFEVESHAFLKGRSGANHVFDIVAYKGDTKREVTVIDLASSTEGFVLEQPVIALFAKIFDVSPDHAYLIAIPGMNENGKKMAELYNIEIVEARNQEEAIENLKGKLLEKE
;
A
#
# COMPACT_ATOMS: atom_id res chain seq x y z
N MET A 1 6.96 29.86 -11.57
CA MET A 1 5.73 30.13 -10.78
C MET A 1 5.14 28.80 -10.36
N PRO A 2 5.10 28.46 -9.06
CA PRO A 2 4.56 27.18 -8.62
C PRO A 2 3.03 27.24 -8.70
N LYS A 3 2.43 26.25 -9.38
CA LYS A 3 0.98 26.07 -9.44
C LYS A 3 0.47 25.84 -8.01
N THR A 4 -0.52 26.65 -7.64
CA THR A 4 -1.23 26.59 -6.36
C THR A 4 -1.81 25.19 -6.15
N ASN A 5 -1.28 24.49 -5.16
CA ASN A 5 -1.76 23.19 -4.70
C ASN A 5 -3.12 23.43 -4.01
N LYS A 6 -4.22 23.33 -4.76
CA LYS A 6 -5.58 23.41 -4.19
C LYS A 6 -5.71 22.27 -3.18
N LYS A 7 -5.84 22.60 -1.89
CA LYS A 7 -6.22 21.64 -0.85
C LYS A 7 -7.59 21.07 -1.22
N ILE A 8 -7.62 19.82 -1.68
CA ILE A 8 -8.85 19.08 -1.96
C ILE A 8 -9.53 18.82 -0.62
N LYS A 9 -10.84 19.11 -0.52
CA LYS A 9 -11.57 18.98 0.74
C LYS A 9 -11.86 17.50 1.05
N PRO A 10 -11.86 17.06 2.33
CA PRO A 10 -12.14 15.66 2.69
C PRO A 10 -13.47 15.12 2.14
N ALA A 11 -14.49 15.98 2.06
CA ALA A 11 -15.81 15.63 1.51
C ALA A 11 -15.81 15.37 -0.02
N GLU A 12 -14.84 15.92 -0.76
CA GLU A 12 -14.69 15.69 -2.20
C GLU A 12 -13.91 14.40 -2.48
N LEU A 13 -12.92 14.06 -1.63
CA LEU A 13 -12.19 12.79 -1.69
C LEU A 13 -13.02 11.59 -1.24
N HIS A 14 -13.95 11.77 -0.30
CA HIS A 14 -14.91 10.71 0.04
C HIS A 14 -15.77 10.29 -1.16
N LYS A 15 -15.93 11.12 -2.20
CA LYS A 15 -16.70 10.73 -3.39
C LYS A 15 -15.84 10.20 -4.53
N ASP A 16 -14.52 10.12 -4.33
CA ASP A 16 -13.62 9.53 -5.30
C ASP A 16 -13.78 8.01 -5.34
N ARG A 17 -13.85 7.51 -6.58
CA ARG A 17 -14.13 6.12 -6.93
C ARG A 17 -13.18 5.13 -6.27
N ASN A 18 -11.88 5.42 -6.33
CA ASN A 18 -10.83 4.56 -5.79
C ASN A 18 -10.78 4.66 -4.27
N THR A 19 -11.07 5.84 -3.73
CA THR A 19 -11.20 6.06 -2.28
C THR A 19 -12.29 5.18 -1.70
N GLN A 20 -13.51 5.21 -2.23
CA GLN A 20 -14.61 4.37 -1.72
C GLN A 20 -14.31 2.87 -1.77
N ALA A 21 -13.77 2.39 -2.89
CA ALA A 21 -13.35 1.00 -3.02
C ALA A 21 -12.23 0.60 -2.04
N PHE A 22 -11.40 1.55 -1.59
CA PHE A 22 -10.39 1.29 -0.58
C PHE A 22 -10.95 1.34 0.85
N LEU A 23 -11.85 2.28 1.15
CA LEU A 23 -12.50 2.36 2.47
C LEU A 23 -13.37 1.13 2.74
N SER A 24 -14.06 0.61 1.73
CA SER A 24 -14.90 -0.59 1.86
C SER A 24 -14.12 -1.81 2.37
N LYS A 25 -12.83 -1.92 2.05
CA LYS A 25 -11.94 -2.97 2.58
C LYS A 25 -11.78 -2.90 4.10
N PHE A 26 -11.77 -1.68 4.67
CA PHE A 26 -11.74 -1.49 6.12
C PHE A 26 -13.10 -1.71 6.80
N LEU A 27 -14.19 -1.38 6.11
CA LEU A 27 -15.55 -1.45 6.66
C LEU A 27 -16.12 -2.87 6.62
N SER A 28 -15.81 -3.63 5.57
CA SER A 28 -16.11 -5.06 5.47
C SER A 28 -15.32 -5.92 6.47
N GLY A 29 -14.27 -5.36 7.08
CA GLY A 29 -13.37 -6.10 7.96
C GLY A 29 -12.36 -6.97 7.22
N GLU A 30 -12.28 -6.88 5.89
CA GLU A 30 -11.24 -7.55 5.09
C GLU A 30 -9.84 -7.11 5.54
N ILE A 31 -9.69 -5.84 5.90
CA ILE A 31 -8.50 -5.31 6.55
C ILE A 31 -8.83 -4.42 7.76
N ASN A 32 -8.01 -4.51 8.81
CA ASN A 32 -8.05 -3.56 9.93
C ASN A 32 -6.98 -2.47 9.80
N GLU A 33 -5.82 -2.85 9.30
CA GLU A 33 -4.69 -2.00 8.96
C GLU A 33 -4.16 -2.46 7.59
N LEU A 34 -3.84 -1.52 6.71
CA LEU A 34 -3.13 -1.79 5.47
C LEU A 34 -1.63 -1.83 5.78
N GLU A 35 -1.06 -3.03 5.74
CA GLU A 35 0.38 -3.25 5.84
C GLU A 35 1.04 -3.37 4.45
N PRO A 36 2.28 -2.88 4.28
CA PRO A 36 3.04 -3.09 3.04
C PRO A 36 3.57 -4.52 2.94
N VAL A 37 3.78 -5.00 1.73
CA VAL A 37 4.40 -6.31 1.44
C VAL A 37 5.77 -6.07 0.80
N TYR A 38 6.82 -6.71 1.32
CA TYR A 38 8.17 -6.59 0.76
C TYR A 38 8.37 -7.52 -0.44
N ASP A 39 8.81 -6.94 -1.56
CA ASP A 39 9.23 -7.62 -2.77
C ASP A 39 10.75 -7.41 -2.96
N PRO A 40 11.56 -8.47 -3.12
CA PRO A 40 13.01 -8.32 -3.28
C PRO A 40 13.46 -7.52 -4.51
N GLU A 41 12.67 -7.48 -5.57
CA GLU A 41 12.99 -6.74 -6.80
C GLU A 41 12.43 -5.32 -6.78
N GLN A 42 11.19 -5.17 -6.30
CA GLN A 42 10.44 -3.91 -6.38
C GLN A 42 10.44 -3.11 -5.08
N GLY A 43 10.88 -3.69 -3.96
CA GLY A 43 10.79 -3.09 -2.63
C GLY A 43 9.39 -3.24 -2.02
N TYR A 44 8.97 -2.29 -1.19
CA TYR A 44 7.67 -2.36 -0.53
C TYR A 44 6.51 -1.99 -1.46
N ARG A 45 5.45 -2.79 -1.38
CA ARG A 45 4.25 -2.73 -2.22
C ARG A 45 2.98 -2.70 -1.39
N TYR A 46 1.88 -2.26 -2.00
CA TYR A 46 0.54 -2.34 -1.40
C TYR A 46 -0.43 -3.04 -2.34
N PRO A 47 -0.39 -4.38 -2.43
CA PRO A 47 -1.15 -5.13 -3.45
C PRO A 47 -2.66 -4.84 -3.44
N ILE A 48 -3.24 -4.62 -2.25
CA ILE A 48 -4.66 -4.27 -2.12
C ILE A 48 -4.96 -2.95 -2.85
N VAL A 49 -4.11 -1.93 -2.66
CA VAL A 49 -4.30 -0.62 -3.28
C VAL A 49 -3.97 -0.68 -4.78
N GLU A 50 -2.92 -1.41 -5.15
CA GLU A 50 -2.54 -1.65 -6.54
C GLU A 50 -3.68 -2.28 -7.34
N SER A 51 -4.42 -3.23 -6.75
CA SER A 51 -5.58 -3.84 -7.42
C SER A 51 -6.76 -2.88 -7.63
N ILE A 52 -6.87 -1.83 -6.78
CA ILE A 52 -7.92 -0.82 -6.86
C ILE A 52 -7.59 0.26 -7.90
N ILE A 53 -6.37 0.78 -7.87
CA ILE A 53 -5.98 1.91 -8.74
C ILE A 53 -5.35 1.48 -10.06
N GLY A 54 -4.85 0.24 -10.15
CA GLY A 54 -4.28 -0.36 -11.37
C GLY A 54 -2.88 0.14 -11.76
N ASP A 55 -2.37 1.19 -11.11
CA ASP A 55 -1.05 1.76 -11.37
C ASP A 55 -0.21 1.88 -10.09
N ALA A 56 0.84 1.06 -9.99
CA ALA A 56 1.77 1.02 -8.86
C ALA A 56 2.45 2.38 -8.61
N ALA A 57 2.70 3.19 -9.66
CA ALA A 57 3.36 4.48 -9.51
C ALA A 57 2.51 5.50 -8.72
N SER A 58 1.19 5.36 -8.79
CA SER A 58 0.23 6.27 -8.14
C SER A 58 -0.15 5.87 -6.71
N VAL A 59 0.26 4.67 -6.24
CA VAL A 59 -0.15 4.11 -4.93
C VAL A 59 0.23 5.00 -3.77
N ASN A 60 1.50 5.42 -3.72
CA ASN A 60 2.01 6.25 -2.63
C ASN A 60 1.35 7.63 -2.62
N ASP A 61 1.09 8.20 -3.80
CA ASP A 61 0.41 9.50 -3.91
C ASP A 61 -1.05 9.42 -3.46
N PHE A 62 -1.75 8.34 -3.81
CA PHE A 62 -3.10 8.06 -3.36
C PHE A 62 -3.18 7.93 -1.83
N LEU A 63 -2.34 7.08 -1.23
CA LEU A 63 -2.30 6.87 0.23
C LEU A 63 -1.91 8.15 0.98
N ASN A 64 -0.92 8.89 0.46
CA ASN A 64 -0.53 10.18 1.03
C ASN A 64 -1.62 11.24 0.89
N GLY A 65 -2.40 11.22 -0.20
CA GLY A 65 -3.56 12.07 -0.41
C GLY A 65 -4.63 11.82 0.67
N LEU A 66 -5.00 10.56 0.89
CA LEU A 66 -5.98 10.17 1.90
C LEU A 66 -5.52 10.50 3.33
N HIS A 67 -4.24 10.27 3.63
CA HIS A 67 -3.67 10.69 4.91
C HIS A 67 -3.72 12.21 5.09
N LYS A 68 -3.32 13.00 4.09
CA LYS A 68 -3.37 14.47 4.15
C LYS A 68 -4.80 15.01 4.25
N ALA A 69 -5.78 14.27 3.74
CA ALA A 69 -7.19 14.58 3.86
C ALA A 69 -7.79 14.21 5.23
N GLY A 70 -6.99 13.62 6.13
CA GLY A 70 -7.46 13.18 7.45
C GLY A 70 -8.38 11.95 7.38
N MET A 71 -8.26 11.14 6.34
CA MET A 71 -9.04 9.89 6.20
C MET A 71 -8.29 8.68 6.75
N LEU A 72 -6.96 8.73 6.71
CA LEU A 72 -6.10 7.66 7.20
C LEU A 72 -5.14 8.17 8.27
N LYS A 73 -5.03 7.40 9.34
CA LYS A 73 -3.85 7.38 10.20
C LYS A 73 -2.74 6.64 9.48
N ARG A 74 -1.50 7.04 9.72
CA ARG A 74 -0.34 6.27 9.27
C ARG A 74 0.68 6.13 10.39
N ARG A 75 1.39 5.01 10.40
CA ARG A 75 2.48 4.70 11.34
C ARG A 75 3.70 4.28 10.53
N LEU A 76 4.89 4.75 10.92
CA LEU A 76 6.13 4.32 10.28
C LEU A 76 6.26 2.79 10.46
N TYR A 77 6.37 2.09 9.33
CA TYR A 77 6.58 0.66 9.28
C TYR A 77 8.06 0.35 9.09
N ASP A 78 8.68 0.95 8.06
CA ASP A 78 10.08 0.75 7.73
C ASP A 78 10.69 1.94 6.96
N LYS A 79 12.00 1.89 6.71
CA LYS A 79 12.73 2.78 5.81
C LYS A 79 13.54 1.95 4.82
N ILE A 80 13.22 2.10 3.53
CA ILE A 80 13.89 1.36 2.45
C ILE A 80 14.85 2.28 1.69
N ILE A 81 15.97 1.70 1.25
CA ILE A 81 17.00 2.39 0.47
C ILE A 81 16.77 2.11 -1.01
N TYR A 82 16.78 3.16 -1.82
CA TYR A 82 16.74 3.07 -3.27
C TYR A 82 18.06 3.54 -3.88
N CYS A 83 18.44 2.92 -5.00
CA CYS A 83 19.59 3.34 -5.79
C CYS A 83 19.36 4.77 -6.31
N PRO A 84 20.29 5.71 -6.07
CA PRO A 84 20.17 7.08 -6.58
C PRO A 84 20.26 7.14 -8.12
N GLU A 85 20.92 6.15 -8.75
CA GLU A 85 21.16 6.13 -10.20
C GLU A 85 19.98 5.56 -10.99
N CYS A 86 19.43 4.41 -10.57
CA CYS A 86 18.40 3.71 -11.33
C CYS A 86 17.05 3.57 -10.60
N GLY A 87 16.97 3.97 -9.32
CA GLY A 87 15.75 3.87 -8.53
C GLY A 87 15.37 2.45 -8.08
N SER A 88 16.25 1.46 -8.25
CA SER A 88 16.03 0.08 -7.77
C SER A 88 16.08 -0.02 -6.25
N ALA A 89 15.24 -0.89 -5.67
CA ALA A 89 15.26 -1.26 -4.26
C ALA A 89 16.25 -2.40 -3.95
N ASN A 90 16.80 -3.07 -4.97
CA ASN A 90 17.67 -4.23 -4.84
C ASN A 90 19.09 -3.81 -4.45
N ILE A 91 19.22 -3.36 -3.20
CA ILE A 91 20.45 -2.84 -2.62
C ILE A 91 21.05 -3.87 -1.66
N SER A 92 22.35 -4.08 -1.78
CA SER A 92 23.14 -4.85 -0.82
C SER A 92 24.26 -3.99 -0.24
N VAL A 93 24.93 -4.50 0.78
CA VAL A 93 26.04 -3.79 1.43
C VAL A 93 27.38 -4.33 0.95
N HIS A 94 28.29 -3.42 0.59
CA HIS A 94 29.70 -3.70 0.45
C HIS A 94 30.48 -3.09 1.61
N TYR A 95 31.32 -3.91 2.25
CA TYR A 95 32.35 -3.44 3.16
C TYR A 95 33.63 -3.18 2.37
N CYS A 96 34.08 -1.94 2.37
CA CYS A 96 35.14 -1.44 1.51
C CYS A 96 36.36 -0.97 2.31
N CYS A 97 37.52 -1.03 1.67
CA CYS A 97 38.75 -0.46 2.18
C CYS A 97 38.63 1.06 2.26
N PRO A 98 38.89 1.69 3.43
CA PRO A 98 38.77 3.14 3.58
C PRO A 98 39.77 3.93 2.73
N TYR A 99 40.87 3.29 2.31
CA TYR A 99 41.95 3.94 1.58
C TYR A 99 41.81 3.90 0.06
N CYS A 100 41.21 2.85 -0.50
CA CYS A 100 41.11 2.66 -1.96
C CYS A 100 39.69 2.30 -2.43
N LYS A 101 38.73 2.21 -1.52
CA LYS A 101 37.32 1.89 -1.76
C LYS A 101 37.04 0.51 -2.38
N SER A 102 38.06 -0.33 -2.53
CA SER A 102 37.87 -1.73 -2.93
C SER A 102 37.12 -2.54 -1.87
N PHE A 103 36.16 -3.35 -2.32
CA PHE A 103 35.47 -4.34 -1.48
C PHE A 103 36.28 -5.62 -1.25
N ASN A 104 37.45 -5.77 -1.90
CA ASN A 104 38.31 -6.94 -1.80
C ASN A 104 39.13 -6.92 -0.49
N ILE A 105 38.44 -7.12 0.63
CA ILE A 105 39.00 -7.07 1.98
C ILE A 105 39.01 -8.46 2.62
N HIS A 106 40.08 -8.79 3.33
CA HIS A 106 40.19 -9.98 4.17
C HIS A 106 39.94 -9.58 5.63
N LYS A 107 38.94 -10.18 6.27
CA LYS A 107 38.58 -9.96 7.67
C LYS A 107 39.21 -11.05 8.55
N SER A 108 39.99 -10.64 9.56
CA SER A 108 40.60 -11.51 10.57
C SER A 108 40.32 -11.02 12.00
N SER A 109 40.67 -11.83 13.00
CA SER A 109 40.69 -11.45 14.41
C SER A 109 42.08 -10.94 14.78
N LEU A 110 42.15 -9.82 15.49
CA LEU A 110 43.37 -9.36 16.14
C LEU A 110 43.53 -10.10 17.47
N ILE A 111 44.68 -10.75 17.68
CA ILE A 111 45.02 -11.47 18.90
C ILE A 111 46.12 -10.72 19.64
N GLU A 112 45.93 -10.55 20.96
CA GLU A 112 46.93 -10.10 21.91
C GLU A 112 47.38 -11.30 22.77
N HIS A 113 48.68 -11.60 22.81
CA HIS A 113 49.24 -12.52 23.79
C HIS A 113 49.39 -11.81 25.15
N VAL A 114 48.59 -12.22 26.14
CA VAL A 114 48.55 -11.62 27.49
C VAL A 114 49.91 -11.53 28.16
N LYS A 115 50.74 -12.59 28.08
CA LYS A 115 52.02 -12.66 28.80
C LYS A 115 53.10 -11.75 28.23
N CYS A 116 53.18 -11.60 26.90
CA CYS A 116 54.29 -10.87 26.24
C CYS A 116 53.87 -9.59 25.49
N GLY A 117 52.56 -9.30 25.46
CA GLY A 117 51.95 -8.13 24.83
C GLY A 117 52.04 -8.09 23.31
N TYR A 118 52.45 -9.17 22.64
CA TYR A 118 52.50 -9.19 21.17
C TYR A 118 51.09 -9.22 20.59
N MET A 119 50.83 -8.36 19.61
CA MET A 119 49.54 -8.24 18.93
C MET A 119 49.69 -8.41 17.43
N ASP A 120 48.85 -9.24 16.83
CA ASP A 120 48.86 -9.50 15.39
C ASP A 120 47.57 -10.23 14.95
N VAL A 121 47.39 -10.46 13.65
CA VAL A 121 46.26 -11.24 13.12
C VAL A 121 46.35 -12.71 13.51
N GLU A 122 45.21 -13.35 13.75
CA GLU A 122 45.10 -14.75 14.21
C GLU A 122 45.86 -15.74 13.31
N GLU A 123 45.92 -15.50 12.00
CA GLU A 123 46.67 -16.34 11.06
C GLU A 123 48.17 -16.41 11.40
N ASN A 124 48.76 -15.32 11.91
CA ASN A 124 50.17 -15.30 12.30
C ASN A 124 50.44 -16.04 13.62
N PHE A 125 49.40 -16.26 14.42
CA PHE A 125 49.46 -17.12 15.60
C PHE A 125 49.20 -18.59 15.26
N ARG A 126 48.48 -18.88 14.18
CA ARG A 126 48.07 -20.25 13.88
C ARG A 126 49.23 -21.06 13.28
N LYS A 127 49.60 -22.14 13.97
CA LYS A 127 50.51 -23.18 13.47
C LYS A 127 49.79 -24.52 13.57
N GLU A 128 49.42 -25.09 12.42
CA GLU A 128 48.55 -26.28 12.35
C GLU A 128 47.26 -26.05 13.16
N ASP A 129 46.95 -26.92 14.11
CA ASP A 129 45.76 -26.83 14.97
C ASP A 129 46.02 -26.07 16.29
N ARG A 130 47.15 -25.36 16.42
CA ARG A 130 47.57 -24.68 17.65
C ARG A 130 47.78 -23.18 17.42
N LEU A 131 47.55 -22.41 18.48
CA LEU A 131 47.93 -21.00 18.52
C LEU A 131 49.28 -20.87 19.22
N MET A 132 50.24 -20.26 18.54
CA MET A 132 51.62 -20.09 18.99
C MET A 132 52.00 -18.62 18.82
N CYS A 133 52.44 -17.97 19.90
CA CYS A 133 52.91 -16.59 19.80
C CYS A 133 54.14 -16.51 18.88
N PRO A 134 54.13 -15.73 17.79
CA PRO A 134 55.28 -15.66 16.88
C PRO A 134 56.47 -14.92 17.49
N LYS A 135 56.26 -14.10 18.53
CA LYS A 135 57.33 -13.37 19.24
C LYS A 135 58.08 -14.24 20.26
N CYS A 136 57.37 -14.97 21.11
CA CYS A 136 57.98 -15.72 22.23
C CYS A 136 57.85 -17.24 22.11
N HIS A 137 57.20 -17.73 21.05
CA HIS A 137 57.04 -19.14 20.73
C HIS A 137 56.29 -19.96 21.79
N GLU A 138 55.53 -19.30 22.66
CA GLU A 138 54.68 -19.94 23.66
C GLU A 138 53.31 -20.29 23.08
N GLU A 139 52.80 -21.45 23.45
CA GLU A 139 51.49 -21.96 23.04
C GLU A 139 50.37 -21.26 23.81
N LEU A 140 49.36 -20.77 23.09
CA LEU A 140 48.19 -20.07 23.61
C LEU A 140 47.02 -21.05 23.67
N LYS A 141 46.66 -21.53 24.86
CA LYS A 141 45.66 -22.60 25.03
C LYS A 141 44.30 -22.06 25.47
N LYS A 142 44.31 -21.08 26.38
CA LYS A 142 43.12 -20.54 27.04
C LYS A 142 42.87 -19.10 26.62
N LEU A 143 41.73 -18.85 26.01
CA LEU A 143 41.21 -17.51 25.77
C LEU A 143 41.04 -16.77 27.12
N ASP A 144 41.32 -15.47 27.12
CA ASP A 144 41.31 -14.53 28.25
C ASP A 144 42.35 -14.78 29.35
N VAL A 145 43.08 -15.89 29.29
CA VAL A 145 44.21 -16.21 30.18
C VAL A 145 45.53 -16.09 29.44
N ASP A 146 45.69 -16.88 28.37
CA ASP A 146 46.90 -16.89 27.56
C ASP A 146 46.83 -15.83 26.47
N TYR A 147 45.66 -15.60 25.87
CA TYR A 147 45.49 -14.60 24.81
C TYR A 147 44.13 -13.95 24.84
N ARG A 148 44.02 -12.75 24.27
CA ARG A 148 42.78 -12.00 24.11
C ARG A 148 42.51 -11.74 22.65
N ARG A 149 41.23 -11.66 22.28
CA ARG A 149 40.80 -11.12 20.98
C ARG A 149 40.62 -9.62 21.13
N ALA A 150 41.60 -8.86 20.62
CA ALA A 150 41.66 -7.41 20.75
C ALA A 150 40.72 -6.68 19.79
N GLY A 151 40.23 -7.35 18.73
CA GLY A 151 39.27 -6.77 17.79
C GLY A 151 39.23 -7.47 16.45
N ILE A 152 38.61 -6.82 15.48
CA ILE A 152 38.65 -7.21 14.07
C ILE A 152 39.79 -6.47 13.39
N TRP A 153 40.50 -7.16 12.51
CA TRP A 153 41.52 -6.58 11.66
C TRP A 153 41.24 -6.92 10.20
N CYS A 154 41.14 -5.90 9.36
CA CYS A 154 40.92 -6.04 7.94
C CYS A 154 42.21 -5.74 7.18
N THR A 155 42.47 -6.48 6.10
CA THR A 155 43.55 -6.19 5.14
C THR A 155 42.98 -6.13 3.73
N CYS A 156 43.20 -5.03 3.02
CA CYS A 156 42.79 -4.91 1.62
C CYS A 156 43.73 -5.69 0.72
N LYS A 157 43.19 -6.53 -0.16
CA LYS A 157 44.00 -7.31 -1.12
C LYS A 157 44.47 -6.50 -2.32
N ASP A 158 43.88 -5.33 -2.56
CA ASP A 158 44.23 -4.49 -3.72
C ASP A 158 45.28 -3.44 -3.39
N CYS A 159 45.27 -2.85 -2.18
CA CYS A 159 46.24 -1.83 -1.78
C CYS A 159 47.14 -2.23 -0.59
N SER A 160 46.96 -3.45 -0.06
CA SER A 160 47.73 -4.03 1.05
C SER A 160 47.69 -3.26 2.37
N LYS A 161 46.86 -2.21 2.50
CA LYS A 161 46.68 -1.49 3.75
C LYS A 161 45.77 -2.27 4.70
N SER A 162 46.07 -2.16 5.98
CA SER A 162 45.27 -2.75 7.06
C SER A 162 44.56 -1.67 7.87
N PHE A 163 43.40 -2.03 8.41
CA PHE A 163 42.48 -1.15 9.13
C PHE A 163 41.53 -2.01 9.99
N ASP A 164 40.93 -1.43 11.02
CA ASP A 164 40.00 -2.09 11.92
C ASP A 164 38.53 -1.94 11.50
N ILE A 165 38.17 -0.80 10.90
CA ILE A 165 36.81 -0.46 10.49
C ILE A 165 36.73 -0.27 8.96
N PRO A 166 36.01 -1.14 8.22
CA PRO A 166 35.74 -0.91 6.80
C PRO A 166 34.72 0.21 6.59
N ASP A 167 34.83 0.90 5.47
CA ASP A 167 33.76 1.78 5.00
C ASP A 167 32.57 0.94 4.54
N THR A 168 31.36 1.45 4.70
CA THR A 168 30.13 0.80 4.22
C THR A 168 29.64 1.52 2.96
N ALA A 169 29.38 0.77 1.90
CA ALA A 169 28.79 1.27 0.67
C ALA A 169 27.52 0.50 0.33
N HIS A 170 26.55 1.19 -0.26
CA HIS A 170 25.36 0.60 -0.86
C HIS A 170 25.71 0.16 -2.28
N PHE A 171 25.48 -1.10 -2.61
CA PHE A 171 25.70 -1.66 -3.93
C PHE A 171 24.38 -2.07 -4.55
N CYS A 172 24.02 -1.43 -5.67
CA CYS A 172 22.84 -1.77 -6.43
C CYS A 172 23.09 -3.02 -7.27
N ARG A 173 22.25 -4.05 -7.10
CA ARG A 173 22.37 -5.31 -7.84
C ARG A 173 21.93 -5.19 -9.30
N ASP A 174 21.11 -4.20 -9.61
CA ASP A 174 20.54 -4.04 -10.96
C ASP A 174 21.47 -3.23 -11.87
N CYS A 175 21.95 -2.06 -11.43
CA CYS A 175 22.84 -1.21 -12.24
C CYS A 175 24.32 -1.29 -11.85
N GLN A 176 24.66 -2.05 -10.81
CA GLN A 176 26.04 -2.25 -10.32
C GLN A 176 26.76 -0.98 -9.85
N SER A 177 26.03 0.10 -9.60
CA SER A 177 26.61 1.30 -8.99
C SER A 177 26.85 1.09 -7.49
N ASN A 178 27.86 1.78 -6.96
CA ASN A 178 28.06 1.92 -5.53
C ASN A 178 27.73 3.36 -5.13
N SER A 179 27.06 3.54 -3.99
CA SER A 179 26.80 4.86 -3.40
C SER A 179 27.14 4.84 -1.91
N ALA A 180 27.52 6.00 -1.37
CA ALA A 180 27.77 6.14 0.05
C ALA A 180 26.44 6.23 0.84
N PHE A 181 26.52 6.42 2.16
CA PHE A 181 25.33 6.66 2.97
C PHE A 181 24.73 8.04 2.70
N GLU A 182 25.58 9.03 2.45
CA GLU A 182 25.24 10.42 2.16
C GLU A 182 24.39 10.55 0.89
N ASP A 183 24.62 9.67 -0.08
CA ASP A 183 23.92 9.67 -1.38
C ASP A 183 22.69 8.74 -1.39
N ALA A 184 22.43 8.02 -0.30
CA ALA A 184 21.36 7.03 -0.25
C ALA A 184 19.98 7.68 -0.30
N VAL A 185 19.13 7.24 -1.25
CA VAL A 185 17.73 7.68 -1.31
C VAL A 185 16.91 6.82 -0.36
N ILE A 186 16.71 7.32 0.87
CA ILE A 186 15.94 6.62 1.91
C ILE A 186 14.49 7.09 1.87
N LYS A 187 13.55 6.16 1.70
CA LYS A 187 12.10 6.44 1.70
C LYS A 187 11.41 5.77 2.89
N ASP A 188 10.50 6.51 3.50
CA ASP A 188 9.62 5.99 4.54
C ASP A 188 8.55 5.09 3.94
N VAL A 189 8.27 4.00 4.64
CA VAL A 189 7.19 3.06 4.34
C VAL A 189 6.26 3.05 5.54
N TYR A 190 4.94 3.10 5.30
CA TYR A 190 3.95 3.25 6.35
C TYR A 190 2.94 2.11 6.38
N THR A 191 2.37 1.84 7.55
CA THR A 191 1.05 1.20 7.62
C THR A 191 -0.03 2.28 7.62
N TYR A 192 -1.23 1.93 7.18
CA TYR A 192 -2.37 2.85 7.16
C TYR A 192 -3.59 2.24 7.83
N SER A 193 -4.27 3.01 8.66
CA SER A 193 -5.54 2.62 9.28
C SER A 193 -6.57 3.73 9.14
N LEU A 194 -7.85 3.35 9.15
CA LEU A 194 -8.93 4.32 8.98
C LEU A 194 -9.05 5.23 10.21
N GLU A 195 -9.23 6.53 9.98
CA GLU A 195 -9.60 7.47 11.04
C GLU A 195 -10.98 7.16 11.61
N GLU A 196 -11.16 7.29 12.93
CA GLU A 196 -12.38 6.82 13.61
C GLU A 196 -13.63 7.59 13.14
N GLU A 197 -13.54 8.91 13.02
CA GLU A 197 -14.64 9.74 12.50
C GLU A 197 -15.01 9.40 11.04
N VAL A 198 -14.04 8.94 10.26
CA VAL A 198 -14.27 8.52 8.87
C VAL A 198 -14.88 7.11 8.84
N ARG A 199 -14.45 6.23 9.75
CA ARG A 199 -15.06 4.92 9.97
C ARG A 199 -16.54 5.06 10.32
N GLU A 200 -16.89 5.93 11.26
CA GLU A 200 -18.28 6.14 11.67
C GLU A 200 -19.16 6.64 10.51
N LYS A 201 -18.67 7.61 9.73
CA LYS A 201 -19.40 8.15 8.57
C LYS A 201 -19.56 7.13 7.45
N ALA A 202 -18.48 6.45 7.07
CA ALA A 202 -18.51 5.50 5.97
C ALA A 202 -19.24 4.20 6.36
N ALA A 203 -19.22 3.82 7.64
CA ALA A 203 -20.03 2.71 8.15
C ALA A 203 -21.53 2.98 8.00
N ALA A 204 -22.01 4.23 8.10
CA ALA A 204 -23.41 4.55 7.92
C ALA A 204 -23.91 4.20 6.50
N ASP A 205 -23.11 4.49 5.47
CA ASP A 205 -23.44 4.13 4.08
C ASP A 205 -23.32 2.61 3.87
N TRP A 206 -22.30 1.96 4.46
CA TRP A 206 -22.10 0.50 4.39
C TRP A 206 -23.22 -0.31 5.07
N VAL A 207 -23.77 0.21 6.16
CA VAL A 207 -24.90 -0.38 6.90
C VAL A 207 -26.15 -0.49 6.02
N ILE A 208 -26.32 0.40 5.04
CA ILE A 208 -27.43 0.36 4.09
C ILE A 208 -27.14 -0.63 2.94
N ILE A 209 -25.92 -0.63 2.43
CA ILE A 209 -25.52 -1.45 1.26
C ILE A 209 -25.55 -2.95 1.59
N THR A 210 -25.12 -3.35 2.79
CA THR A 210 -25.01 -4.78 3.16
C THR A 210 -26.36 -5.51 3.09
N PRO A 211 -27.45 -4.98 3.67
CA PRO A 211 -28.73 -5.68 3.65
C PRO A 211 -29.40 -5.66 2.28
N ILE A 212 -29.18 -4.62 1.47
CA ILE A 212 -29.62 -4.60 0.07
C ILE A 212 -28.90 -5.68 -0.73
N SER A 213 -27.58 -5.80 -0.56
CA SER A 213 -26.78 -6.83 -1.25
C SER A 213 -27.26 -8.23 -0.88
N LYS A 214 -27.56 -8.47 0.40
CA LYS A 214 -28.12 -9.73 0.89
C LYS A 214 -29.52 -10.02 0.31
N LEU A 215 -30.40 -9.01 0.28
CA LEU A 215 -31.73 -9.15 -0.34
C LEU A 215 -31.59 -9.62 -1.79
N LEU A 216 -30.72 -8.98 -2.58
CA LEU A 216 -30.52 -9.34 -3.98
C LEU A 216 -29.98 -10.77 -4.13
N GLN A 217 -29.02 -11.18 -3.30
CA GLN A 217 -28.50 -12.54 -3.29
C GLN A 217 -29.58 -13.59 -2.95
N GLU A 218 -30.42 -13.31 -1.94
CA GLU A 218 -31.55 -14.17 -1.57
C GLU A 218 -32.59 -14.32 -2.69
N ASN A 219 -32.63 -13.38 -3.65
CA ASN A 219 -33.52 -13.40 -4.80
C ASN A 219 -32.79 -13.82 -6.11
N GLY A 220 -31.67 -14.53 -5.98
CA GLY A 220 -31.00 -15.21 -7.09
C GLY A 220 -30.05 -14.34 -7.93
N PHE A 221 -29.68 -13.15 -7.44
CA PHE A 221 -28.64 -12.36 -8.07
C PHE A 221 -27.25 -12.78 -7.58
N GLU A 222 -26.26 -12.79 -8.47
CA GLU A 222 -24.85 -12.73 -8.08
C GLU A 222 -24.52 -11.25 -7.82
N VAL A 223 -24.07 -10.92 -6.62
CA VAL A 223 -23.95 -9.52 -6.17
C VAL A 223 -22.53 -9.21 -5.75
N GLU A 224 -22.00 -8.11 -6.25
CA GLU A 224 -20.74 -7.53 -5.86
C GLU A 224 -20.98 -6.11 -5.30
N SER A 225 -20.60 -5.88 -4.04
CA SER A 225 -20.68 -4.55 -3.42
C SER A 225 -19.42 -3.74 -3.73
N HIS A 226 -19.57 -2.44 -4.04
CA HIS A 226 -18.48 -1.53 -4.43
C HIS A 226 -17.66 -2.06 -5.62
N ALA A 227 -18.35 -2.67 -6.58
CA ALA A 227 -17.76 -3.38 -7.70
C ALA A 227 -17.34 -2.47 -8.85
N PHE A 228 -16.34 -2.93 -9.59
CA PHE A 228 -15.84 -2.26 -10.80
C PHE A 228 -16.47 -2.85 -12.05
N LEU A 229 -17.05 -2.00 -12.90
CA LEU A 229 -17.41 -2.35 -14.26
C LEU A 229 -16.55 -1.55 -15.25
N LYS A 230 -16.03 -2.23 -16.27
CA LYS A 230 -15.22 -1.60 -17.30
C LYS A 230 -16.12 -0.97 -18.36
N GLY A 231 -15.98 0.33 -18.56
CA GLY A 231 -16.69 1.09 -19.59
C GLY A 231 -16.12 0.86 -20.99
N ARG A 232 -16.89 1.26 -22.01
CA ARG A 232 -16.49 1.20 -23.42
C ARG A 232 -15.24 2.05 -23.71
N SER A 233 -15.02 3.11 -22.94
CA SER A 233 -13.81 3.93 -22.99
C SER A 233 -12.54 3.22 -22.49
N GLY A 234 -12.69 2.06 -21.83
CA GLY A 234 -11.62 1.37 -21.11
C GLY A 234 -11.42 1.86 -19.67
N ALA A 235 -12.10 2.93 -19.25
CA ALA A 235 -12.13 3.37 -17.86
C ALA A 235 -12.93 2.40 -16.99
N ASN A 236 -12.49 2.15 -15.77
CA ASN A 236 -13.30 1.42 -14.79
C ASN A 236 -14.33 2.37 -14.16
N HIS A 237 -15.48 1.88 -13.71
CA HIS A 237 -16.49 2.67 -12.99
C HIS A 237 -16.94 1.87 -11.77
N VAL A 238 -17.07 2.52 -10.61
CA VAL A 238 -17.52 1.86 -9.37
C VAL A 238 -18.96 2.22 -9.12
N PHE A 239 -19.72 1.20 -8.75
CA PHE A 239 -21.09 1.31 -8.27
C PHE A 239 -21.17 0.74 -6.87
N ASP A 240 -22.06 1.28 -6.04
CA ASP A 240 -22.21 0.81 -4.66
C ASP A 240 -22.64 -0.66 -4.62
N ILE A 241 -23.47 -1.07 -5.58
CA ILE A 241 -23.83 -2.47 -5.83
C ILE A 241 -23.89 -2.74 -7.34
N VAL A 242 -23.29 -3.85 -7.75
CA VAL A 242 -23.50 -4.46 -9.06
C VAL A 242 -24.14 -5.83 -8.84
N ALA A 243 -25.25 -6.07 -9.51
CA ALA A 243 -26.00 -7.32 -9.41
C ALA A 243 -26.18 -7.94 -10.80
N TYR A 244 -25.98 -9.25 -10.89
CA TYR A 244 -26.07 -10.02 -12.11
C TYR A 244 -27.17 -11.07 -12.02
N LYS A 245 -28.01 -11.21 -13.06
CA LYS A 245 -29.06 -12.23 -13.15
C LYS A 245 -29.08 -12.89 -14.52
N GLY A 246 -29.43 -14.18 -14.57
CA GLY A 246 -29.60 -14.95 -15.80
C GLY A 246 -28.40 -15.81 -16.20
N ASP A 247 -28.68 -17.03 -16.69
CA ASP A 247 -27.67 -18.05 -17.00
C ASP A 247 -27.05 -17.89 -18.40
N THR A 248 -27.83 -17.51 -19.40
CA THR A 248 -27.39 -17.45 -20.82
C THR A 248 -27.03 -16.04 -21.30
N LYS A 249 -27.76 -15.01 -20.84
CA LYS A 249 -27.41 -13.59 -20.99
C LYS A 249 -27.42 -13.00 -19.59
N ARG A 250 -26.23 -12.64 -19.11
CA ARG A 250 -26.04 -12.10 -17.77
C ARG A 250 -26.46 -10.63 -17.76
N GLU A 251 -27.67 -10.36 -17.32
CA GLU A 251 -28.19 -9.00 -17.18
C GLU A 251 -27.47 -8.30 -16.04
N VAL A 252 -27.08 -7.05 -16.27
CA VAL A 252 -26.29 -6.25 -15.33
C VAL A 252 -27.16 -5.12 -14.79
N THR A 253 -27.39 -5.15 -13.48
CA THR A 253 -28.06 -4.10 -12.73
C THR A 253 -27.04 -3.36 -11.87
N VAL A 254 -27.02 -2.04 -11.95
CA VAL A 254 -26.18 -1.19 -11.10
C VAL A 254 -27.03 -0.35 -10.15
N ILE A 255 -26.58 -0.18 -8.92
CA ILE A 255 -27.28 0.57 -7.88
C ILE A 255 -26.28 1.47 -7.17
N ASP A 256 -26.60 2.75 -7.09
CA ASP A 256 -25.92 3.71 -6.24
C ASP A 256 -26.83 4.17 -5.09
N LEU A 257 -26.21 4.59 -3.99
CA LEU A 257 -26.86 5.17 -2.82
C LEU A 257 -26.44 6.64 -2.66
N ALA A 258 -27.41 7.50 -2.41
CA ALA A 258 -27.18 8.88 -2.02
C ALA A 258 -28.00 9.22 -0.79
N SER A 259 -27.33 9.74 0.24
CA SER A 259 -27.92 10.16 1.50
C SER A 259 -27.71 11.66 1.72
N SER A 260 -28.65 12.30 2.43
CA SER A 260 -28.58 13.71 2.83
C SER A 260 -29.15 13.90 4.23
N THR A 261 -28.39 14.60 5.09
CA THR A 261 -28.83 14.99 6.43
C THR A 261 -29.46 16.37 6.48
N GLU A 262 -29.36 17.15 5.40
CA GLU A 262 -29.82 18.55 5.29
C GLU A 262 -31.09 18.71 4.45
N GLY A 263 -31.83 17.61 4.22
CA GLY A 263 -33.07 17.57 3.43
C GLY A 263 -32.97 16.63 2.23
N PHE A 264 -33.64 16.95 1.13
CA PHE A 264 -33.63 16.12 -0.08
C PHE A 264 -32.24 16.02 -0.72
N VAL A 265 -31.95 14.86 -1.30
CA VAL A 265 -30.79 14.66 -2.18
C VAL A 265 -30.93 15.55 -3.42
N LEU A 266 -29.86 16.26 -3.76
CA LEU A 266 -29.78 17.12 -4.94
C LEU A 266 -29.48 16.31 -6.21
N GLU A 267 -29.51 16.93 -7.38
CA GLU A 267 -29.34 16.29 -8.68
C GLU A 267 -27.92 15.73 -8.96
N GLN A 268 -26.92 16.10 -8.16
CA GLN A 268 -25.51 15.74 -8.40
C GLN A 268 -25.25 14.22 -8.50
N PRO A 269 -25.80 13.35 -7.62
CA PRO A 269 -25.62 11.90 -7.74
C PRO A 269 -26.25 11.32 -9.01
N VAL A 270 -27.35 11.91 -9.51
CA VAL A 270 -27.96 11.49 -10.78
C VAL A 270 -27.01 11.77 -11.94
N ILE A 271 -26.37 12.95 -11.96
CA ILE A 271 -25.39 13.32 -12.99
C ILE A 271 -24.17 12.39 -12.94
N ALA A 272 -23.68 12.09 -11.73
CA ALA A 272 -22.56 11.19 -11.53
C ALA A 272 -22.89 9.77 -12.00
N LEU A 273 -24.06 9.24 -11.63
CA LEU A 273 -24.51 7.92 -12.07
C LEU A 273 -24.69 7.87 -13.59
N PHE A 274 -25.29 8.91 -14.19
CA PHE A 274 -25.44 9.01 -15.65
C PHE A 274 -24.09 8.90 -16.37
N ALA A 275 -23.06 9.62 -15.91
CA ALA A 275 -21.73 9.55 -16.50
C ALA A 275 -21.15 8.13 -16.48
N LYS A 276 -21.39 7.36 -15.41
CA LYS A 276 -20.96 5.96 -15.30
C LYS A 276 -21.73 5.05 -16.24
N ILE A 277 -23.06 5.10 -16.22
CA ILE A 277 -23.90 4.19 -17.02
C ILE A 277 -23.84 4.49 -18.51
N PHE A 278 -23.56 5.74 -18.90
CA PHE A 278 -23.35 6.07 -20.31
C PHE A 278 -22.15 5.33 -20.90
N ASP A 279 -21.10 5.15 -20.12
CA ASP A 279 -19.89 4.43 -20.55
C ASP A 279 -20.03 2.91 -20.41
N VAL A 280 -20.61 2.44 -19.29
CA VAL A 280 -20.76 1.01 -18.97
C VAL A 280 -21.93 0.34 -19.72
N SER A 281 -23.02 1.07 -19.95
CA SER A 281 -24.27 0.58 -20.57
C SER A 281 -24.88 -0.66 -19.89
N PRO A 282 -25.20 -0.60 -18.58
CA PRO A 282 -25.91 -1.68 -17.88
C PRO A 282 -27.35 -1.85 -18.40
N ASP A 283 -27.97 -3.01 -18.15
CA ASP A 283 -29.37 -3.26 -18.51
C ASP A 283 -30.33 -2.44 -17.61
N HIS A 284 -30.00 -2.30 -16.32
CA HIS A 284 -30.78 -1.51 -15.36
C HIS A 284 -29.89 -0.63 -14.47
N ALA A 285 -30.37 0.57 -14.14
CA ALA A 285 -29.70 1.52 -13.27
C ALA A 285 -30.66 2.08 -12.23
N TYR A 286 -30.30 1.95 -10.96
CA TYR A 286 -31.06 2.47 -9.82
C TYR A 286 -30.24 3.47 -9.01
N LEU A 287 -30.91 4.49 -8.48
CA LEU A 287 -30.35 5.39 -7.48
C LEU A 287 -31.26 5.42 -6.27
N ILE A 288 -30.77 4.93 -5.14
CA ILE A 288 -31.46 4.99 -3.86
C ILE A 288 -31.18 6.36 -3.24
N ALA A 289 -32.23 7.13 -2.96
CA ALA A 289 -32.12 8.48 -2.42
C ALA A 289 -32.79 8.55 -1.03
N ILE A 290 -31.99 8.88 -0.01
CA ILE A 290 -32.43 8.99 1.39
C ILE A 290 -32.21 10.43 1.88
N PRO A 291 -33.25 11.13 2.41
CA PRO A 291 -34.63 10.68 2.61
C PRO A 291 -35.51 10.71 1.33
N GLY A 292 -34.97 11.21 0.22
CA GLY A 292 -35.67 11.34 -1.06
C GLY A 292 -34.88 12.24 -2.02
N MET A 293 -35.37 12.42 -3.24
CA MET A 293 -34.72 13.20 -4.30
C MET A 293 -35.46 14.51 -4.56
N ASN A 294 -34.75 15.58 -4.93
CA ASN A 294 -35.39 16.82 -5.37
C ASN A 294 -36.05 16.69 -6.76
N GLU A 295 -36.99 17.58 -7.09
CA GLU A 295 -37.75 17.50 -8.35
C GLU A 295 -36.88 17.58 -9.61
N ASN A 296 -35.78 18.34 -9.57
CA ASN A 296 -34.84 18.43 -10.68
C ASN A 296 -34.13 17.09 -10.90
N GLY A 297 -33.64 16.46 -9.84
CA GLY A 297 -33.01 15.15 -9.88
C GLY A 297 -33.94 14.06 -10.41
N LYS A 298 -35.22 14.08 -10.02
CA LYS A 298 -36.23 13.14 -10.55
C LYS A 298 -36.41 13.28 -12.07
N LYS A 299 -36.58 14.52 -12.56
CA LYS A 299 -36.71 14.81 -14.00
C LYS A 299 -35.46 14.38 -14.77
N MET A 300 -34.27 14.62 -14.22
CA MET A 300 -33.01 14.20 -14.85
C MET A 300 -32.88 12.67 -14.89
N ALA A 301 -33.27 11.99 -13.82
CA ALA A 301 -33.21 10.54 -13.74
C ALA A 301 -34.14 9.89 -14.78
N GLU A 302 -35.34 10.42 -14.96
CA GLU A 302 -36.27 9.98 -16.01
C GLU A 302 -35.67 10.12 -17.41
N LEU A 303 -35.03 11.27 -17.71
CA LEU A 303 -34.36 11.50 -19.00
C LEU A 303 -33.17 10.57 -19.25
N TYR A 304 -32.50 10.13 -18.18
CA TYR A 304 -31.31 9.28 -18.25
C TYR A 304 -31.61 7.79 -18.05
N ASN A 305 -32.88 7.40 -17.99
CA ASN A 305 -33.31 6.03 -17.71
C ASN A 305 -32.70 5.47 -16.41
N ILE A 306 -32.64 6.31 -15.38
CA ILE A 306 -32.23 5.95 -14.02
C ILE A 306 -33.50 5.84 -13.17
N GLU A 307 -33.72 4.68 -12.56
CA GLU A 307 -34.85 4.48 -11.66
C GLU A 307 -34.52 4.99 -10.25
N ILE A 308 -35.20 6.05 -9.81
CA ILE A 308 -35.06 6.54 -8.44
C ILE A 308 -35.84 5.66 -7.47
N VAL A 309 -35.21 5.27 -6.37
CA VAL A 309 -35.82 4.62 -5.21
C VAL A 309 -35.74 5.59 -4.04
N GLU A 310 -36.84 6.26 -3.70
CA GLU A 310 -36.88 7.15 -2.54
C GLU A 310 -37.19 6.35 -1.28
N ALA A 311 -36.53 6.67 -0.17
CA ALA A 311 -36.78 6.03 1.11
C ALA A 311 -36.35 6.94 2.26
N ARG A 312 -37.04 6.90 3.40
CA ARG A 312 -36.69 7.70 4.59
C ARG A 312 -35.59 7.04 5.42
N ASN A 313 -35.46 5.73 5.31
CA ASN A 313 -34.51 4.93 6.06
C ASN A 313 -34.13 3.66 5.28
N GLN A 314 -33.26 2.86 5.87
CA GLN A 314 -32.77 1.61 5.27
C GLN A 314 -33.86 0.57 5.03
N GLU A 315 -34.79 0.39 5.96
CA GLU A 315 -35.86 -0.62 5.84
C GLU A 315 -36.78 -0.30 4.65
N GLU A 316 -37.18 0.96 4.54
CA GLU A 316 -37.98 1.45 3.42
C GLU A 316 -37.21 1.38 2.09
N ALA A 317 -35.88 1.59 2.10
CA ALA A 317 -35.06 1.45 0.89
C ALA A 317 -35.06 0.01 0.37
N ILE A 318 -34.95 -0.97 1.28
CA ILE A 318 -34.99 -2.40 0.94
C ILE A 318 -36.37 -2.77 0.39
N GLU A 319 -37.44 -2.35 1.04
CA GLU A 319 -38.82 -2.64 0.60
C GLU A 319 -39.15 -2.01 -0.76
N ASN A 320 -38.84 -0.73 -0.93
CA ASN A 320 -39.11 -0.01 -2.17
C ASN A 320 -38.26 -0.52 -3.34
N LEU A 321 -37.00 -0.90 -3.07
CA LEU A 321 -36.16 -1.54 -4.08
C LEU A 321 -36.74 -2.90 -4.47
N LYS A 322 -37.17 -3.71 -3.49
CA LYS A 322 -37.79 -5.02 -3.74
C LYS A 322 -38.99 -4.91 -4.67
N GLY A 323 -39.90 -3.97 -4.40
CA GLY A 323 -41.08 -3.75 -5.25
C GLY A 323 -40.73 -3.35 -6.69
N LYS A 324 -39.66 -2.57 -6.89
CA LYS A 324 -39.24 -2.15 -8.24
C LYS A 324 -38.48 -3.20 -9.03
N LEU A 325 -37.66 -4.00 -8.34
CA LEU A 325 -36.69 -4.91 -8.96
C LEU A 325 -37.25 -6.33 -9.12
N LEU A 326 -38.19 -6.74 -8.25
CA LEU A 326 -38.70 -8.12 -8.19
C LEU A 326 -40.19 -8.28 -8.54
N GLU A 327 -40.99 -7.21 -8.50
CA GLU A 327 -42.43 -7.29 -8.86
C GLU A 327 -42.72 -6.87 -10.31
N LYS A 328 -41.66 -6.62 -11.11
CA LYS A 328 -41.76 -6.38 -12.56
C LYS A 328 -41.63 -7.67 -13.41
N GLU A 329 -41.52 -8.84 -12.77
CA GLU A 329 -41.59 -10.17 -13.42
C GLU A 329 -43.02 -10.73 -13.43
#